data_AF-A0A957SPF6-F1
#
_entry.id   AF-A0A957SPF6-F1
#
_cell.length_a   1.000
_cell.length_b   1.000
_cell.length_c   1.000
_cell.angle_alpha   90.00
_cell.angle_beta   90.00
_cell.angle_gamma   90.00
#
_symmetry.space_group_name_H-M   'P 1'
#
loop_
_entity.id
_entity.type
_entity.pdbx_description
1 polymer ?
#
loop_
_entity_poly.entity_id
_entity_poly.type
_entity_poly.pdbx_seq_one_letter_code
_entity_poly.pdbx_strand_id
1 'polypeptide(L)'
;MSFGITKTIPQKEGEEAITSLYDGSLSEFEFHMAGTPSKLHVGDYVYTIWQDQLVGRLKIKAFVAGAVNPNSGKARTLIMVEAPGEKLATPIPKQGHRGTRYYDGAEWPE
;
A
#
# COMPACT_ATOMS: atom_id res chain seq x y z
N MET A 1 8.93 7.36 -13.78
CA MET A 1 9.18 6.38 -12.70
C MET A 1 8.51 6.82 -11.40
N SER A 2 7.53 6.04 -10.92
CA SER A 2 6.76 6.37 -9.72
C SER A 2 7.28 5.52 -8.54
N PHE A 3 8.11 6.10 -7.68
CA PHE A 3 8.70 5.38 -6.55
C PHE A 3 7.65 5.09 -5.46
N GLY A 4 7.88 4.03 -4.68
CA GLY A 4 6.96 3.64 -3.62
C GLY A 4 7.33 2.37 -2.87
N ILE A 5 6.29 1.74 -2.32
CA ILE A 5 6.37 0.45 -1.64
C ILE A 5 5.26 -0.48 -2.14
N THR A 6 5.50 -1.78 -2.06
CA THR A 6 4.47 -2.80 -2.27
C THR A 6 3.96 -3.35 -0.94
N LYS A 7 2.66 -3.54 -0.86
CA LYS A 7 1.90 -4.12 0.26
C LYS A 7 1.02 -5.24 -0.26
N THR A 8 1.17 -6.43 0.31
CA THR A 8 0.28 -7.54 -0.03
C THR A 8 -0.96 -7.48 0.87
N ILE A 9 -2.13 -7.43 0.25
CA ILE A 9 -3.42 -7.53 0.93
C ILE A 9 -3.75 -9.02 1.04
N PRO A 10 -3.77 -9.59 2.26
CA PRO A 10 -4.08 -10.99 2.44
C PRO A 10 -5.52 -11.32 1.96
N GLN A 11 -5.67 -12.44 1.26
CA GLN A 11 -6.92 -12.85 0.63
C GLN A 11 -8.11 -12.95 1.60
N LYS A 12 -7.84 -13.17 2.90
CA LYS A 12 -8.86 -13.20 3.96
C LYS A 12 -9.60 -11.88 4.16
N GLU A 13 -9.04 -10.74 3.72
CA GLU A 13 -9.73 -9.44 3.79
C GLU A 13 -10.83 -9.31 2.73
N GLY A 14 -10.86 -10.21 1.75
CA GLY A 14 -11.89 -10.26 0.71
C GLY A 14 -11.64 -9.28 -0.44
N GLU A 15 -12.39 -9.48 -1.52
CA GLU A 15 -12.36 -8.60 -2.69
C GLU A 15 -12.99 -7.22 -2.39
N GLU A 16 -13.89 -7.15 -1.43
CA GLU A 16 -14.53 -5.90 -1.02
C GLU A 16 -13.51 -4.93 -0.43
N ALA A 17 -12.54 -5.41 0.36
CA ALA A 17 -11.48 -4.57 0.92
C ALA A 17 -10.58 -3.98 -0.17
N ILE A 18 -10.18 -4.77 -1.18
CA ILE A 18 -9.39 -4.24 -2.29
C ILE A 18 -10.22 -3.28 -3.14
N THR A 19 -11.50 -3.59 -3.39
CA THR A 19 -12.38 -2.77 -4.23
C THR A 19 -12.67 -1.43 -3.56
N SER A 20 -12.89 -1.41 -2.25
CA SER A 20 -13.14 -0.19 -1.46
C SER A 20 -12.00 0.84 -1.54
N LEU A 21 -10.78 0.40 -1.85
CA LEU A 21 -9.61 1.27 -2.04
C LEU A 21 -9.62 2.02 -3.38
N TYR A 22 -10.44 1.57 -4.34
CA TYR A 22 -10.43 2.04 -5.73
C TYR A 22 -11.79 2.49 -6.25
N ASP A 23 -12.89 2.06 -5.64
CA ASP A 23 -14.26 2.38 -6.04
C ASP A 23 -14.74 3.77 -5.57
N GLY A 24 -13.98 4.42 -4.68
CA GLY A 24 -14.32 5.72 -4.09
C GLY A 24 -15.15 5.63 -2.81
N SER A 25 -15.38 4.42 -2.29
CA SER A 25 -16.05 4.19 -0.99
C SER A 25 -15.23 4.74 0.19
N LEU A 26 -13.90 4.78 0.03
CA LEU A 26 -12.98 5.35 1.01
C LEU A 26 -12.35 6.63 0.48
N SER A 27 -12.23 7.62 1.35
CA SER A 27 -11.43 8.83 1.06
C SER A 27 -9.96 8.64 1.42
N GLU A 28 -9.67 7.82 2.43
CA GLU A 28 -8.33 7.63 2.98
C GLU A 28 -8.18 6.21 3.52
N PHE A 29 -6.96 5.69 3.49
CA PHE A 29 -6.63 4.40 4.08
C PHE A 29 -5.28 4.44 4.79
N GLU A 30 -5.10 3.61 5.81
CA GLU A 30 -3.85 3.52 6.57
C GLU A 30 -3.15 2.18 6.34
N PHE A 31 -1.86 2.23 5.96
CA PHE A 31 -1.01 1.06 5.88
C PHE A 31 0.00 1.03 7.02
N HIS A 32 0.15 -0.13 7.64
CA HIS A 32 1.12 -0.32 8.71
C HIS A 32 2.47 -0.78 8.16
N MET A 33 3.52 -0.01 8.41
CA MET A 33 4.90 -0.37 8.13
C MET A 33 5.66 -0.62 9.45
N ALA A 34 6.46 -1.68 9.47
CA ALA A 34 7.38 -1.92 10.58
C ALA A 34 8.61 -1.01 10.43
N GLY A 35 8.99 -0.32 11.51
CA GLY A 35 10.09 0.64 11.50
C GLY A 35 9.74 1.97 10.83
N THR A 36 10.76 2.79 10.60
CA THR A 36 10.64 4.12 9.98
C THR A 36 10.98 4.03 8.49
N PRO A 37 10.15 4.58 7.58
CA PRO A 37 10.50 4.67 6.16
C PRO A 37 11.75 5.54 5.99
N SER A 38 12.79 4.99 5.35
CA SER A 38 14.06 5.70 5.13
C SER A 38 14.15 6.34 3.74
N LYS A 39 13.38 5.83 2.77
CA LYS A 39 13.41 6.27 1.36
C LYS A 39 12.06 6.76 0.84
N LEU A 40 11.02 6.67 1.67
CA LEU A 40 9.64 6.95 1.27
C LEU A 40 9.28 8.38 1.64
N HIS A 41 8.61 9.09 0.75
CA HIS A 41 8.21 10.48 0.88
C HIS A 41 6.71 10.65 0.61
N VAL A 42 6.16 11.78 1.06
CA VAL A 42 4.79 12.17 0.72
C VAL A 42 4.75 12.44 -0.79
N GLY A 43 3.75 11.87 -1.47
CA GLY A 43 3.64 11.87 -2.92
C GLY A 43 4.12 10.59 -3.60
N ASP A 44 4.87 9.73 -2.90
CA ASP A 44 5.16 8.36 -3.37
C ASP A 44 3.91 7.48 -3.32
N TYR A 45 4.03 6.23 -3.78
CA TYR A 45 2.90 5.32 -3.92
C TYR A 45 2.98 4.07 -3.04
N VAL A 46 1.82 3.60 -2.59
CA VAL A 46 1.63 2.25 -2.04
C VAL A 46 0.96 1.38 -3.10
N TYR A 47 1.75 0.49 -3.67
CA TYR A 47 1.33 -0.52 -4.62
C TYR A 47 0.71 -1.70 -3.87
N THR A 48 -0.51 -2.07 -4.24
CA THR A 48 -1.22 -3.19 -3.60
C THR A 48 -1.08 -4.44 -4.44
N ILE A 49 -0.72 -5.54 -3.78
CA ILE A 49 -0.65 -6.87 -4.36
C ILE A 49 -1.78 -7.69 -3.76
N TRP A 50 -2.61 -8.29 -4.61
CA TRP A 50 -3.68 -9.19 -4.21
C TRP A 50 -3.63 -10.43 -5.11
N GLN A 51 -3.77 -11.62 -4.52
CA GLN A 51 -3.67 -12.91 -5.23
C GLN A 51 -2.42 -13.04 -6.13
N ASP A 52 -1.25 -12.61 -5.63
CA ASP A 52 0.01 -12.59 -6.39
C ASP A 52 -0.06 -11.76 -7.70
N GLN A 53 -0.92 -10.74 -7.69
CA GLN A 53 -1.05 -9.76 -8.78
C GLN A 53 -0.98 -8.35 -8.22
N LEU A 54 -0.25 -7.48 -8.89
CA LEU A 54 -0.31 -6.05 -8.69
C LEU A 54 -1.63 -5.55 -9.27
N VAL A 55 -2.48 -4.98 -8.42
CA VAL A 55 -3.85 -4.57 -8.79
C VAL A 55 -4.04 -3.07 -8.86
N GLY A 56 -3.24 -2.30 -8.12
CA GLY A 56 -3.36 -0.85 -8.10
C GLY A 56 -2.32 -0.17 -7.22
N ARG A 57 -2.38 1.16 -7.17
CA ARG A 57 -1.54 2.00 -6.31
C ARG A 57 -2.36 3.10 -5.64
N LEU A 58 -1.97 3.48 -4.42
CA LEU A 58 -2.54 4.62 -3.70
C LEU A 58 -1.45 5.63 -3.39
N LYS A 59 -1.76 6.92 -3.51
CA LYS A 59 -0.79 7.99 -3.27
C LYS A 59 -0.65 8.25 -1.78
N ILE A 60 0.59 8.37 -1.30
CA ILE A 60 0.87 8.65 0.11
C ILE A 60 0.67 10.14 0.37
N LYS A 61 -0.18 10.46 1.35
CA LYS A 61 -0.41 11.84 1.79
C LYS A 61 0.34 12.21 3.06
N ALA A 62 0.55 11.26 3.98
CA ALA A 62 1.17 11.54 5.26
C ALA A 62 1.78 10.30 5.92
N PHE A 63 2.72 10.52 6.82
CA PHE A 63 3.29 9.50 7.69
C PHE A 63 3.03 9.85 9.15
N VAL A 64 2.47 8.90 9.90
CA VAL A 64 2.31 9.01 11.35
C VAL A 64 3.25 8.02 12.00
N ALA A 65 4.38 8.53 12.50
CA ALA A 65 5.34 7.73 13.25
C ALA A 65 4.88 7.55 14.71
N GLY A 66 5.28 6.45 15.34
CA GLY A 66 5.09 6.25 16.78
C GLY A 66 3.78 5.58 17.19
N ALA A 67 2.99 5.06 16.23
CA ALA A 67 1.86 4.20 16.57
C ALA A 67 2.38 2.87 17.15
N VAL A 68 2.33 2.74 18.47
CA VAL A 68 2.74 1.51 19.16
C VAL A 68 1.64 0.48 18.99
N ASN A 69 1.93 -0.64 18.34
CA ASN A 69 0.98 -1.74 18.29
C ASN A 69 0.84 -2.34 19.71
N PRO A 70 -0.36 -2.32 20.33
CA PRO A 70 -0.55 -2.80 21.70
C PRO A 70 -0.21 -4.29 21.88
N ASN A 71 -0.29 -5.10 20.81
CA ASN A 71 0.00 -6.53 20.86
C ASN A 71 1.49 -6.87 20.72
N SER A 72 2.35 -5.95 20.25
CA SER A 72 3.78 -6.26 20.03
C SER A 72 4.75 -5.28 20.67
N GLY A 73 4.29 -4.15 21.22
CA GLY A 73 5.14 -3.11 21.83
C GLY A 73 6.13 -2.44 20.87
N LYS A 74 6.07 -2.73 19.57
CA LYS A 74 6.99 -2.18 18.57
C LYS A 74 6.33 -1.01 17.86
N ALA A 75 7.05 0.10 17.76
CA ALA A 75 6.63 1.26 16.99
C ALA A 75 6.42 0.86 15.52
N ARG A 76 5.26 1.22 14.98
CA ARG A 76 4.96 1.14 13.56
C ARG A 76 4.81 2.56 13.02
N THR A 77 5.18 2.73 11.76
CA THR A 77 4.82 3.93 11.01
C THR A 77 3.52 3.63 10.29
N LEU A 78 2.51 4.47 10.50
CA LEU A 78 1.30 4.47 9.69
C LEU A 78 1.55 5.31 8.46
N ILE A 79 1.25 4.74 7.30
CA ILE A 79 1.34 5.38 6.00
C ILE A 79 -0.09 5.71 5.60
N MET A 80 -0.44 6.99 5.66
CA MET A 80 -1.75 7.46 5.25
C MET A 80 -1.73 7.67 3.74
N VAL A 81 -2.68 7.05 3.05
CA VAL A 81 -2.85 7.17 1.60
C VAL A 81 -4.20 7.79 1.24
N GLU A 82 -4.24 8.44 0.09
CA GLU A 82 -5.46 8.95 -0.53
C GLU A 82 -6.19 7.81 -1.24
N ALA A 83 -7.51 7.77 -1.07
CA ALA A 83 -8.42 6.90 -1.80
C ALA A 83 -9.54 7.74 -2.47
N PRO A 84 -10.07 7.35 -3.64
CA PRO A 84 -9.70 6.16 -4.40
C PRO A 84 -8.29 6.26 -4.98
N GLY A 85 -7.57 5.14 -4.95
CA GLY A 85 -6.31 5.00 -5.66
C GLY A 85 -6.49 4.79 -7.16
N GLU A 86 -5.39 4.55 -7.85
CA GLU A 86 -5.39 4.15 -9.24
C GLU A 86 -5.41 2.62 -9.33
N LYS A 87 -6.45 2.06 -9.96
CA LYS A 87 -6.57 0.62 -10.23
C LYS A 87 -6.05 0.31 -11.64
N LEU A 88 -5.28 -0.77 -11.77
CA LEU A 88 -4.91 -1.29 -13.09
C LEU A 88 -6.13 -1.91 -13.77
N ALA A 89 -6.32 -1.59 -15.06
CA ALA A 89 -7.32 -2.25 -15.88
C ALA A 89 -7.02 -3.76 -16.03
N THR A 90 -5.73 -4.09 -16.16
CA THR A 90 -5.24 -5.47 -16.21
C THR A 90 -4.20 -5.67 -15.10
N PRO A 91 -4.47 -6.52 -14.10
CA PRO A 91 -3.50 -6.82 -13.04
C PRO A 91 -2.21 -7.43 -13.61
N ILE A 92 -1.08 -7.10 -13.00
CA ILE A 92 0.24 -7.56 -13.44
C ILE A 92 0.72 -8.67 -12.50
N PRO A 93 1.19 -9.83 -13.00
CA PRO A 93 1.73 -10.89 -12.14
C PRO A 93 2.85 -10.37 -11.24
N LYS A 94 2.64 -10.42 -9.92
CA LYS A 94 3.59 -9.90 -8.93
C LYS A 94 3.47 -10.71 -7.64
N GLN A 95 4.49 -11.51 -7.35
CA GLN A 95 4.48 -12.36 -6.16
C GLN A 95 4.30 -11.52 -4.88
N GLY A 96 3.29 -11.89 -4.10
CA GLY A 96 3.00 -11.33 -2.80
C GLY A 96 4.11 -11.62 -1.79
N HIS A 97 4.18 -10.81 -0.76
CA HIS A 97 5.18 -10.93 0.29
C HIS A 97 4.63 -10.54 1.65
N ARG A 98 5.34 -10.95 2.70
CA ARG A 98 5.05 -10.53 4.06
C ARG A 98 5.78 -9.22 4.37
N GLY A 99 5.02 -8.21 4.79
CA GLY A 99 5.55 -6.93 5.25
C GLY A 99 5.41 -5.82 4.22
N THR A 100 6.45 -4.99 4.12
CA THR A 100 6.53 -3.86 3.19
C THR A 100 7.85 -3.96 2.45
N ARG A 101 7.85 -3.79 1.12
CA ARG A 101 9.07 -3.78 0.30
C ARG A 101 9.10 -2.53 -0.56
N TYR A 102 10.28 -1.94 -0.75
CA TYR A 102 10.45 -0.83 -1.70
C TYR A 102 10.21 -1.32 -3.13
N TYR A 103 9.65 -0.43 -3.93
CA TYR A 103 9.31 -0.67 -5.32
C TYR A 103 9.52 0.61 -6.12
N ASP A 104 10.18 0.48 -7.27
CA ASP A 104 10.54 1.59 -8.16
C ASP A 104 9.43 1.94 -9.17
N GLY A 105 8.33 1.19 -9.17
CA GLY A 105 7.24 1.38 -10.11
C GLY A 105 7.52 0.80 -11.49
N ALA A 106 8.53 -0.06 -11.66
CA ALA A 106 9.02 -0.49 -12.98
C ALA A 106 7.96 -1.15 -13.88
N GLU A 107 6.96 -1.84 -13.32
CA GLU A 107 5.91 -2.51 -14.10
C GLU A 107 4.64 -1.64 -14.24
N TRP A 108 4.60 -0.46 -13.62
CA TRP A 108 3.43 0.40 -13.72
C TRP A 108 3.37 1.08 -15.10
N PRO A 109 2.24 1.00 -15.83
CA PRO A 109 2.10 1.64 -17.13
C PRO A 109 2.16 3.17 -16.99
N GLU A 110 2.98 3.84 -17.81
CA GLU A 110 3.08 5.31 -17.90
C GLU A 110 1.94 5.93 -18.70
#